data_AF-A0AAN9IGD4-F1
#
_entry.id   AF-A0AAN9IGD4-F1
#
_cell.length_a   1.000
_cell.length_b   1.000
_cell.length_c   1.000
_cell.angle_alpha   90.00
_cell.angle_beta   90.00
_cell.angle_gamma   90.00
#
_symmetry.space_group_name_H-M   'P 1'
#
loop_
_entity.id
_entity.type
_entity.pdbx_description
1 polymer ?
#
loop_
_entity_poly.entity_id
_entity_poly.type
_entity_poly.pdbx_seq_one_letter_code
_entity_poly.pdbx_strand_id
1 'polypeptide(L)'
;MSKVPNIKPVHLSATKDIFVSAVRLAVSIEGPCFPFGDELRISAQEQVDYMLGEDGDTTIIMADDEVQSVVRMGIYNIINSFEMDLSSLLLATTLELEGAYNRIMKRVSDLEWICNVLPKMDLMKNFVSSWAAISSKILGIIDDKKLDQVMWGLKVKLIEVACKVLEAVGYGSVILPAPCRVQLLKTWFPYVRKMKPLLDSRASEEIGFPYKMDEDLCQAIEGAIVSLILTLPSNDQADILADWIRSREVGYPDLSEAFEVWCYRTKSAKRRLAEGLDDHSDAAIST
;
A
#
# COMPACT_ATOMS: atom_id res chain seq x y z
N MET A 1 10.86 49.87 -8.58
CA MET A 1 10.93 48.47 -9.03
C MET A 1 10.19 47.60 -8.00
N SER A 2 9.33 46.73 -8.53
CA SER A 2 8.40 45.76 -7.91
C SER A 2 8.31 45.68 -6.38
N LYS A 3 7.14 46.02 -5.84
CA LYS A 3 6.72 45.65 -4.48
C LYS A 3 6.47 44.14 -4.46
N VAL A 4 7.21 43.40 -3.63
CA VAL A 4 6.83 42.04 -3.23
C VAL A 4 5.46 42.13 -2.54
N PRO A 5 4.42 41.42 -3.02
CA PRO A 5 3.14 41.42 -2.33
C PRO A 5 3.34 40.72 -0.99
N ASN A 6 3.14 41.46 0.09
CA ASN A 6 3.06 40.91 1.44
C ASN A 6 1.73 40.15 1.53
N ILE A 7 1.76 38.84 1.29
CA ILE A 7 0.58 37.96 1.37
C ILE A 7 0.11 37.98 2.84
N LYS A 8 -1.13 38.44 3.06
CA LYS A 8 -1.65 38.72 4.41
C LYS A 8 -1.91 37.40 5.17
N PRO A 9 -1.58 37.32 6.48
CA PRO A 9 -1.84 36.15 7.33
C PRO A 9 -3.33 35.74 7.42
N VAL A 10 -4.26 36.65 7.09
CA VAL A 10 -5.71 36.39 7.06
C VAL A 10 -6.10 35.41 5.95
N HIS A 11 -5.42 35.43 4.80
CA HIS A 11 -5.70 34.50 3.70
C HIS A 11 -5.24 33.07 4.04
N LEU A 12 -4.09 32.93 4.70
CA LEU A 12 -3.54 31.62 5.08
C LEU A 12 -4.43 30.88 6.09
N SER A 13 -4.98 31.60 7.07
CA SER A 13 -5.92 31.02 8.05
C SER A 13 -7.20 30.52 7.38
N ALA A 14 -7.80 31.32 6.51
CA ALA A 14 -9.02 30.92 5.81
C ALA A 14 -8.77 29.72 4.88
N THR A 15 -7.65 29.70 4.16
CA THR A 15 -7.27 28.56 3.31
C THR A 15 -7.04 27.30 4.15
N LYS A 16 -6.39 27.42 5.32
CA LYS A 16 -6.24 26.30 6.27
C LYS A 16 -7.59 25.77 6.73
N ASP A 17 -8.51 26.64 7.15
CA ASP A 17 -9.84 26.23 7.63
C ASP A 17 -10.64 25.50 6.53
N ILE A 18 -10.56 25.99 5.29
CA ILE A 18 -11.14 25.33 4.10
C ILE A 18 -10.51 23.96 3.89
N PHE A 19 -9.18 23.86 3.93
CA PHE A 19 -8.47 22.60 3.75
C PHE A 19 -8.85 21.57 4.82
N VAL A 20 -8.84 21.97 6.10
CA VAL A 20 -9.23 21.12 7.23
C VAL A 20 -10.66 20.62 7.06
N SER A 21 -11.59 21.50 6.68
CA SER A 21 -13.00 21.14 6.47
C SER A 21 -13.16 20.16 5.30
N ALA A 22 -12.46 20.41 4.19
CA ALA A 22 -12.45 19.51 3.03
C ALA A 22 -11.90 18.13 3.40
N VAL A 23 -10.78 18.05 4.13
CA VAL A 23 -10.24 16.77 4.61
C VAL A 23 -11.25 16.05 5.49
N ARG A 24 -11.88 16.74 6.45
CA ARG A 24 -12.87 16.10 7.36
C ARG A 24 -14.06 15.52 6.61
N LEU A 25 -14.56 16.21 5.60
CA LEU A 25 -15.66 15.72 4.76
C LEU A 25 -15.20 14.58 3.85
N ALA A 26 -14.04 14.70 3.21
CA ALA A 26 -13.47 13.69 2.32
C ALA A 26 -13.25 12.34 3.03
N VAL A 27 -12.79 12.39 4.27
CA VAL A 27 -12.55 11.20 5.11
C VAL A 27 -13.72 10.86 6.04
N SER A 28 -14.88 11.49 5.84
CA SER A 28 -16.14 11.25 6.56
C SER A 28 -16.06 11.38 8.10
N ILE A 29 -15.20 12.26 8.63
CA ILE A 29 -15.14 12.57 10.08
C ILE A 29 -16.44 13.20 10.58
N GLU A 30 -17.04 14.08 9.77
CA GLU A 30 -18.22 14.88 10.17
C GLU A 30 -19.57 14.18 9.86
N GLY A 31 -19.54 12.91 9.44
CA GLY A 31 -20.74 12.12 9.14
C GLY A 31 -21.40 12.46 7.78
N PRO A 32 -22.44 11.72 7.38
CA PRO A 32 -23.14 11.98 6.11
C PRO A 32 -23.92 13.29 6.17
N CYS A 33 -23.65 14.19 5.21
CA CYS A 33 -24.34 15.46 5.10
C CYS A 33 -25.56 15.32 4.17
N PHE A 34 -26.75 15.26 4.76
CA PHE A 34 -28.00 15.29 3.99
C PHE A 34 -28.28 16.70 3.46
N PRO A 35 -28.77 16.87 2.21
CA PRO A 35 -29.20 15.84 1.25
C PRO A 35 -28.09 15.33 0.30
N PHE A 36 -26.88 15.88 0.37
CA PHE A 36 -25.83 15.69 -0.65
C PHE A 36 -25.14 14.33 -0.60
N GLY A 37 -25.18 13.63 0.53
CA GLY A 37 -24.68 12.26 0.66
C GLY A 37 -23.24 12.12 0.16
N ASP A 38 -23.06 11.35 -0.91
CA ASP A 38 -21.75 10.99 -1.45
C ASP A 38 -21.14 12.07 -2.35
N GLU A 39 -21.96 12.95 -2.94
CA GLU A 39 -21.51 14.02 -3.82
C GLU A 39 -20.63 15.01 -3.06
N LEU A 40 -21.01 15.33 -1.82
CA LEU A 40 -20.21 16.23 -0.97
C LEU A 40 -18.85 15.63 -0.63
N ARG A 41 -18.79 14.31 -0.35
CA ARG A 41 -17.53 13.62 -0.08
C ARG A 41 -16.61 13.64 -1.31
N ILE A 42 -17.16 13.35 -2.49
CA ILE A 42 -16.39 13.37 -3.76
C ILE A 42 -15.89 14.78 -4.04
N SER A 43 -16.75 15.79 -3.94
CA SER A 43 -16.35 17.19 -4.12
C SER A 43 -15.28 17.62 -3.11
N ALA A 44 -15.36 17.15 -1.87
CA ALA A 44 -14.33 17.41 -0.87
C ALA A 44 -12.99 16.72 -1.21
N GLN A 45 -13.00 15.51 -1.77
CA GLN A 45 -11.80 14.84 -2.27
C GLN A 45 -11.15 15.63 -3.42
N GLU A 46 -11.96 16.06 -4.40
CA GLU A 46 -11.50 16.89 -5.51
C GLU A 46 -10.93 18.23 -5.02
N GLN A 47 -11.57 18.86 -4.03
CA GLN A 47 -11.07 20.10 -3.42
C GLN A 47 -9.71 19.89 -2.74
N VAL A 48 -9.52 18.78 -2.02
CA VAL A 48 -8.23 18.44 -1.42
C VAL A 48 -7.18 18.23 -2.51
N ASP A 49 -7.50 17.48 -3.58
CA ASP A 49 -6.57 17.26 -4.69
C ASP A 49 -6.18 18.55 -5.41
N TYR A 50 -7.15 19.44 -5.62
CA TYR A 50 -6.93 20.77 -6.18
C TYR A 50 -5.97 21.59 -5.32
N MET A 51 -6.25 21.68 -4.02
CA MET A 51 -5.42 22.47 -3.09
C MET A 51 -3.99 21.93 -3.00
N LEU A 52 -3.82 20.60 -3.02
CA LEU A 52 -2.49 19.96 -3.02
C LEU A 52 -1.72 20.13 -4.35
N GLY A 53 -2.36 20.65 -5.40
CA GLY A 53 -1.73 20.95 -6.69
C GLY A 53 -1.22 22.39 -6.83
N GLU A 54 -1.56 23.32 -5.93
CA GLU A 54 -1.13 24.73 -5.99
C GLU A 54 0.12 24.97 -5.11
N ASP A 55 1.17 25.59 -5.66
CA ASP A 55 2.55 25.42 -5.17
C ASP A 55 3.14 26.61 -4.38
N GLY A 56 2.31 27.47 -3.78
CA GLY A 56 2.78 28.64 -3.02
C GLY A 56 2.59 28.51 -1.52
N ASP A 57 1.33 28.57 -1.10
CA ASP A 57 0.93 28.65 0.31
C ASP A 57 0.57 27.28 0.92
N THR A 58 0.36 26.27 0.07
CA THR A 58 -0.13 24.95 0.45
C THR A 58 0.88 24.17 1.28
N THR A 59 2.18 24.27 0.97
CA THR A 59 3.26 23.59 1.71
C THR A 59 3.30 24.03 3.18
N ILE A 60 3.01 25.30 3.47
CA ILE A 60 2.95 25.83 4.84
C ILE A 60 1.74 25.25 5.58
N ILE A 61 0.59 25.19 4.92
CA ILE A 61 -0.65 24.62 5.49
C ILE A 61 -0.47 23.12 5.76
N MET A 62 0.20 22.39 4.87
CA MET A 62 0.40 20.94 5.01
C MET A 62 1.35 20.58 6.16
N ALA A 63 2.27 21.48 6.51
CA ALA A 63 3.17 21.30 7.65
C ALA A 63 2.52 21.68 9.00
N ASP A 64 1.32 22.25 9.00
CA ASP A 64 0.61 22.64 10.22
C ASP A 64 0.16 21.42 11.04
N ASP A 65 0.42 21.45 12.35
CA ASP A 65 0.15 20.33 13.26
C ASP A 65 -1.34 19.95 13.34
N GLU A 66 -2.25 20.93 13.23
CA GLU A 66 -3.69 20.67 13.24
C GLU A 66 -4.10 19.93 11.97
N VAL A 67 -3.59 20.39 10.81
CA VAL A 67 -3.84 19.76 9.51
C VAL A 67 -3.34 18.32 9.52
N GLN A 68 -2.09 18.11 9.95
CA GLN A 68 -1.47 16.79 10.10
C GLN A 68 -2.27 15.88 11.03
N SER A 69 -2.76 16.42 12.16
CA SER A 69 -3.59 15.67 13.11
C SER A 69 -4.93 15.25 12.51
N VAL A 70 -5.61 16.16 11.79
CA VAL A 70 -6.89 15.88 11.12
C VAL A 70 -6.72 14.80 10.05
N VAL A 71 -5.66 14.87 9.24
CA VAL A 71 -5.39 13.84 8.23
C VAL A 71 -5.08 12.49 8.88
N ARG A 72 -4.28 12.45 9.95
CA ARG A 72 -4.01 11.20 10.69
C ARG A 72 -5.28 10.58 11.27
N MET A 73 -6.18 11.41 11.81
CA MET A 73 -7.51 10.96 12.26
C MET A 73 -8.32 10.40 11.09
N GLY A 74 -8.27 11.06 9.93
CA GLY A 74 -8.92 10.59 8.71
C GLY A 74 -8.41 9.23 8.23
N ILE A 75 -7.10 9.02 8.24
CA ILE A 75 -6.48 7.71 7.93
C ILE A 75 -7.05 6.62 8.85
N TYR A 76 -7.05 6.87 10.17
CA TYR A 76 -7.59 5.93 11.14
C TYR A 76 -9.07 5.61 10.86
N ASN A 77 -9.88 6.64 10.61
CA ASN A 77 -11.32 6.47 10.38
C ASN A 77 -11.63 5.71 9.09
N ILE A 78 -10.95 5.99 7.98
CA ILE A 78 -11.16 5.27 6.72
C ILE A 78 -10.79 3.79 6.89
N ILE A 79 -9.62 3.52 7.48
CA ILE A 79 -9.13 2.15 7.70
C ILE A 79 -10.07 1.39 8.63
N ASN A 80 -10.45 1.98 9.77
CA ASN A 80 -11.35 1.35 10.73
C ASN A 80 -12.74 1.11 10.12
N SER A 81 -13.29 2.08 9.38
CA SER A 81 -14.59 1.92 8.71
C SER A 81 -14.55 0.81 7.66
N PHE A 82 -13.49 0.77 6.86
CA PHE A 82 -13.26 -0.32 5.90
C PHE A 82 -13.17 -1.67 6.60
N GLU A 83 -12.39 -1.77 7.68
CA GLU A 83 -12.23 -3.02 8.43
C GLU A 83 -13.54 -3.52 9.04
N MET A 84 -14.35 -2.62 9.60
CA MET A 84 -15.67 -2.95 10.15
C MET A 84 -16.63 -3.43 9.05
N ASP A 85 -16.69 -2.70 7.93
CA ASP A 85 -17.52 -3.07 6.79
C ASP A 85 -17.08 -4.43 6.20
N LEU A 86 -15.77 -4.66 6.06
CA LEU A 86 -15.21 -5.92 5.59
C LEU A 86 -15.54 -7.07 6.56
N SER A 87 -15.41 -6.85 7.87
CA SER A 87 -15.75 -7.85 8.88
C SER A 87 -17.24 -8.23 8.85
N SER A 88 -18.11 -7.29 8.48
CA SER A 88 -19.55 -7.54 8.34
C SER A 88 -19.91 -8.46 7.18
N LEU A 89 -19.04 -8.63 6.16
CA LEU A 89 -19.31 -9.50 5.00
C LEU A 89 -19.56 -10.96 5.38
N LEU A 90 -18.83 -11.45 6.38
CA LEU A 90 -18.97 -12.83 6.83
C LEU A 90 -20.34 -13.06 7.48
N LEU A 91 -20.91 -12.04 8.10
CA LEU A 91 -22.22 -12.07 8.76
C LEU A 91 -23.38 -11.77 7.80
N ALA A 92 -23.14 -11.06 6.69
CA ALA A 92 -24.18 -10.65 5.74
C ALA A 92 -24.88 -11.86 5.09
N THR A 93 -26.19 -11.79 4.93
CA THR A 93 -26.93 -12.78 4.12
C THR A 93 -26.67 -12.56 2.62
N THR A 94 -27.00 -13.53 1.76
CA THR A 94 -26.82 -13.41 0.31
C THR A 94 -27.58 -12.21 -0.28
N LEU A 95 -28.73 -11.84 0.29
CA LEU A 95 -29.54 -10.68 -0.15
C LEU A 95 -28.93 -9.34 0.25
N GLU A 96 -28.17 -9.28 1.34
CA GLU A 96 -27.51 -8.06 1.83
C GLU A 96 -26.14 -7.82 1.19
N LEU A 97 -25.62 -8.83 0.48
CA LEU A 97 -24.26 -8.86 -0.04
C LEU A 97 -24.01 -7.77 -1.09
N GLU A 98 -25.00 -7.44 -1.92
CA GLU A 98 -24.86 -6.39 -2.95
C GLU A 98 -24.74 -4.99 -2.32
N GLY A 99 -25.61 -4.67 -1.35
CA GLY A 99 -25.52 -3.42 -0.59
C GLY A 99 -24.23 -3.32 0.23
N ALA A 100 -23.77 -4.45 0.79
CA ALA A 100 -22.48 -4.53 1.49
C ALA A 100 -21.29 -4.34 0.53
N TYR A 101 -21.36 -4.93 -0.67
CA TYR A 101 -20.35 -4.79 -1.70
C TYR A 101 -20.18 -3.33 -2.13
N ASN A 102 -21.27 -2.65 -2.47
CA ASN A 102 -21.22 -1.24 -2.90
C ASN A 102 -20.63 -0.34 -1.80
N ARG A 103 -21.00 -0.57 -0.54
CA ARG A 103 -20.45 0.14 0.61
C ARG A 103 -18.95 -0.09 0.74
N ILE A 104 -18.49 -1.34 0.64
CA ILE A 104 -17.07 -1.68 0.77
C ILE A 104 -16.26 -1.17 -0.41
N MET A 105 -16.78 -1.26 -1.63
CA MET A 105 -16.10 -0.73 -2.81
C MET A 105 -15.85 0.77 -2.67
N LYS A 106 -16.84 1.52 -2.16
CA LYS A 106 -16.66 2.93 -1.82
C LYS A 106 -15.54 3.13 -0.78
N ARG A 107 -15.50 2.32 0.28
CA ARG A 107 -14.42 2.40 1.29
C ARG A 107 -13.05 2.09 0.71
N VAL A 108 -12.95 1.15 -0.23
CA VAL A 108 -11.67 0.86 -0.89
C VAL A 108 -11.26 1.98 -1.84
N SER A 109 -12.20 2.63 -2.53
CA SER A 109 -11.91 3.85 -3.29
C SER A 109 -11.43 5.00 -2.40
N ASP A 110 -11.98 5.13 -1.17
CA ASP A 110 -11.47 6.09 -0.18
C ASP A 110 -10.02 5.79 0.23
N LEU A 111 -9.68 4.50 0.41
CA LEU A 111 -8.32 4.04 0.71
C LEU A 111 -7.34 4.30 -0.45
N GLU A 112 -7.78 4.04 -1.68
CA GLU A 112 -6.99 4.30 -2.89
C GLU A 112 -6.72 5.79 -3.06
N TRP A 113 -7.76 6.63 -2.91
CA TRP A 113 -7.64 8.08 -2.99
C TRP A 113 -6.67 8.62 -1.94
N ILE A 114 -6.81 8.21 -0.67
CA ILE A 114 -5.93 8.73 0.39
C ILE A 114 -4.47 8.31 0.16
N CYS A 115 -4.20 7.14 -0.44
CA CYS A 115 -2.84 6.75 -0.84
C CYS A 115 -2.18 7.71 -1.84
N ASN A 116 -2.95 8.45 -2.64
CA ASN A 116 -2.44 9.46 -3.57
C ASN A 116 -2.23 10.83 -2.89
N VAL A 117 -2.95 11.10 -1.81
CA VAL A 117 -2.85 12.34 -1.01
C VAL A 117 -1.67 12.29 -0.06
N LEU A 118 -1.50 11.19 0.67
CA LEU A 118 -0.56 11.09 1.78
C LEU A 118 0.92 11.31 1.42
N PRO A 119 1.43 10.88 0.24
CA PRO A 119 2.80 11.17 -0.17
C PRO A 119 3.06 12.67 -0.28
N LYS A 120 2.07 13.46 -0.73
CA LYS A 120 2.19 14.92 -0.81
C LYS A 120 2.37 15.54 0.57
N MET A 121 1.80 14.92 1.61
CA MET A 121 1.79 15.42 2.99
C MET A 121 2.81 14.77 3.96
N ASP A 122 3.73 13.93 3.47
CA ASP A 122 4.65 13.11 4.28
C ASP A 122 3.96 12.25 5.38
N LEU A 123 2.76 11.76 5.07
CA LEU A 123 1.92 10.98 6.00
C LEU A 123 1.74 9.51 5.59
N MET A 124 2.40 9.07 4.52
CA MET A 124 2.27 7.69 4.02
C MET A 124 2.67 6.64 5.07
N LYS A 125 3.64 6.97 5.95
CA LYS A 125 4.06 6.09 7.06
C LYS A 125 2.94 5.70 8.02
N ASN A 126 2.00 6.61 8.26
CA ASN A 126 0.85 6.37 9.14
C ASN A 126 -0.11 5.36 8.52
N PHE A 127 -0.36 5.49 7.22
CA PHE A 127 -1.19 4.53 6.47
C PHE A 127 -0.53 3.16 6.38
N VAL A 128 0.75 3.10 5.99
CA VAL A 128 1.51 1.85 5.88
C VAL A 128 1.48 1.07 7.20
N SER A 129 1.66 1.76 8.34
CA SER A 129 1.65 1.12 9.66
C SER A 129 0.28 0.53 9.99
N SER A 130 -0.80 1.30 9.78
CA SER A 130 -2.17 0.84 10.02
C SER A 130 -2.59 -0.28 9.06
N TRP A 131 -2.24 -0.17 7.78
CA TRP A 131 -2.50 -1.19 6.76
C TRP A 131 -1.81 -2.51 7.11
N ALA A 132 -0.52 -2.46 7.46
CA ALA A 132 0.23 -3.64 7.88
C ALA A 132 -0.41 -4.33 9.10
N ALA A 133 -0.94 -3.54 10.06
CA ALA A 133 -1.59 -4.07 11.25
C ALA A 133 -2.87 -4.86 10.94
N ILE A 134 -3.66 -4.43 9.94
CA ILE A 134 -4.94 -5.10 9.59
C ILE A 134 -4.83 -6.08 8.41
N SER A 135 -3.70 -6.10 7.69
CA SER A 135 -3.50 -6.87 6.46
C SER A 135 -3.85 -8.36 6.61
N SER A 136 -3.37 -9.02 7.67
CA SER A 136 -3.66 -10.45 7.88
C SER A 136 -5.14 -10.71 8.13
N LYS A 137 -5.85 -9.77 8.78
CA LYS A 137 -7.30 -9.87 8.98
C LYS A 137 -8.05 -9.66 7.67
N ILE A 138 -7.64 -8.70 6.85
CA ILE A 138 -8.20 -8.48 5.51
C ILE A 138 -8.12 -9.77 4.69
N LEU A 139 -6.92 -10.34 4.58
CA LEU A 139 -6.69 -11.56 3.81
C LEU A 139 -7.50 -12.74 4.36
N GLY A 140 -7.55 -12.88 5.68
CA GLY A 140 -8.37 -13.92 6.33
C GLY A 140 -9.87 -13.83 6.02
N ILE A 141 -10.40 -12.62 5.78
CA ILE A 141 -11.81 -12.44 5.39
C ILE A 141 -12.00 -12.73 3.90
N ILE A 142 -11.16 -12.19 3.02
CA ILE A 142 -11.36 -12.31 1.57
C ILE A 142 -11.01 -13.70 1.01
N ASP A 143 -10.17 -14.46 1.73
CA ASP A 143 -9.90 -15.88 1.44
C ASP A 143 -10.96 -16.83 2.05
N ASP A 144 -11.99 -16.30 2.72
CA ASP A 144 -13.10 -17.12 3.20
C ASP A 144 -13.82 -17.81 2.01
N LYS A 145 -14.22 -19.06 2.21
CA LYS A 145 -14.90 -19.88 1.19
C LYS A 145 -16.16 -19.21 0.64
N LYS A 146 -16.84 -18.40 1.43
CA LYS A 146 -18.02 -17.62 1.03
C LYS A 146 -17.68 -16.59 -0.04
N LEU A 147 -16.46 -16.06 -0.02
CA LEU A 147 -15.98 -14.99 -0.92
C LEU A 147 -15.07 -15.50 -2.04
N ASP A 148 -14.64 -16.76 -2.01
CA ASP A 148 -13.63 -17.33 -2.92
C ASP A 148 -13.93 -17.11 -4.41
N GLN A 149 -15.21 -17.17 -4.82
CA GLN A 149 -15.62 -17.05 -6.22
C GLN A 149 -16.45 -15.80 -6.54
N VAL A 150 -16.49 -14.82 -5.62
CA VAL A 150 -17.22 -13.56 -5.77
C VAL A 150 -16.33 -12.36 -5.46
N MET A 151 -16.86 -11.15 -5.67
CA MET A 151 -16.21 -9.88 -5.32
C MET A 151 -14.82 -9.67 -5.94
N TRP A 152 -14.66 -10.09 -7.20
CA TRP A 152 -13.40 -9.94 -7.93
C TRP A 152 -12.90 -8.50 -7.99
N GLY A 153 -13.80 -7.53 -8.16
CA GLY A 153 -13.46 -6.10 -8.11
C GLY A 153 -12.84 -5.68 -6.78
N LEU A 154 -13.38 -6.14 -5.66
CA LEU A 154 -12.80 -5.90 -4.34
C LEU A 154 -11.41 -6.51 -4.23
N LYS A 155 -11.22 -7.75 -4.68
CA LYS A 155 -9.92 -8.44 -4.62
C LYS A 155 -8.85 -7.70 -5.41
N VAL A 156 -9.17 -7.22 -6.62
CA VAL A 156 -8.24 -6.42 -7.44
C VAL A 156 -7.94 -5.08 -6.76
N LYS A 157 -8.97 -4.37 -6.28
CA LYS A 157 -8.76 -3.08 -5.60
C LYS A 157 -7.92 -3.20 -4.31
N LEU A 158 -8.02 -4.29 -3.57
CA LEU A 158 -7.13 -4.54 -2.42
C LEU A 158 -5.68 -4.77 -2.84
N ILE A 159 -5.44 -5.41 -3.99
CA ILE A 159 -4.10 -5.58 -4.56
C ILE A 159 -3.53 -4.22 -4.97
N GLU A 160 -4.34 -3.33 -5.57
CA GLU A 160 -3.91 -1.97 -5.91
C GLU A 160 -3.49 -1.16 -4.67
N VAL A 161 -4.29 -1.18 -3.60
CA VAL A 161 -3.92 -0.51 -2.33
C VAL A 161 -2.67 -1.15 -1.71
N ALA A 162 -2.56 -2.47 -1.73
CA ALA A 162 -1.37 -3.17 -1.26
C ALA A 162 -0.12 -2.82 -2.10
N CYS A 163 -0.27 -2.64 -3.41
CA CYS A 163 0.78 -2.18 -4.30
C CYS A 163 1.30 -0.81 -3.86
N LYS A 164 0.42 0.17 -3.60
CA LYS A 164 0.84 1.49 -3.11
C LYS A 164 1.64 1.42 -1.80
N VAL A 165 1.28 0.51 -0.91
CA VAL A 165 2.01 0.26 0.33
C VAL A 165 3.37 -0.40 0.06
N LEU A 166 3.41 -1.39 -0.83
CA LEU A 166 4.65 -2.07 -1.23
C LEU A 166 5.61 -1.10 -1.93
N GLU A 167 5.14 -0.25 -2.84
CA GLU A 167 5.93 0.77 -3.52
C GLU A 167 6.51 1.77 -2.51
N ALA A 168 5.68 2.29 -1.59
CA ALA A 168 6.13 3.23 -0.58
C ALA A 168 7.26 2.66 0.29
N VAL A 169 7.19 1.38 0.66
CA VAL A 169 8.22 0.73 1.48
C VAL A 169 9.42 0.26 0.64
N GLY A 170 9.18 -0.31 -0.53
CA GLY A 170 10.17 -0.91 -1.42
C GLY A 170 11.10 0.13 -2.04
N TYR A 171 10.55 1.29 -2.43
CA TYR A 171 11.32 2.41 -2.98
C TYR A 171 11.82 3.39 -1.91
N GLY A 172 11.57 3.11 -0.63
CA GLY A 172 12.17 3.83 0.49
C GLY A 172 11.49 5.17 0.86
N SER A 173 10.33 5.49 0.30
CA SER A 173 9.51 6.64 0.73
C SER A 173 9.01 6.48 2.17
N VAL A 174 8.82 5.24 2.63
CA VAL A 174 8.50 4.88 4.01
C VAL A 174 9.52 3.88 4.53
N ILE A 175 10.29 4.29 5.53
CA ILE A 175 11.30 3.43 6.16
C ILE A 175 10.66 2.63 7.29
N LEU A 176 10.74 1.31 7.19
CA LEU A 176 10.28 0.37 8.22
C LEU A 176 11.42 -0.52 8.73
N PRO A 177 11.37 -0.96 10.01
CA PRO A 177 12.25 -2.02 10.50
C PRO A 177 12.16 -3.30 9.66
N ALA A 178 13.28 -4.03 9.55
CA ALA A 178 13.32 -5.29 8.78
C ALA A 178 12.20 -6.29 9.13
N PRO A 179 11.85 -6.54 10.41
CA PRO A 179 10.76 -7.46 10.74
C PRO A 179 9.41 -7.05 10.16
N CYS A 180 9.10 -5.75 10.16
CA CYS A 180 7.85 -5.23 9.58
C CYS A 180 7.82 -5.41 8.06
N ARG A 181 8.96 -5.20 7.38
CA ARG A 181 9.09 -5.41 5.94
C ARG A 181 8.94 -6.88 5.55
N VAL A 182 9.53 -7.79 6.33
CA VAL A 182 9.35 -9.24 6.16
C VAL A 182 7.88 -9.63 6.36
N GLN A 183 7.22 -9.13 7.41
CA GLN A 183 5.80 -9.41 7.66
C GLN A 183 4.91 -8.93 6.52
N LEU A 184 5.16 -7.74 5.99
CA LEU A 184 4.42 -7.19 4.86
C LEU A 184 4.52 -8.11 3.64
N LEU A 185 5.74 -8.54 3.27
CA LEU A 185 5.94 -9.51 2.19
C LEU A 185 5.26 -10.84 2.47
N LYS A 186 5.50 -11.46 3.63
CA LYS A 186 4.91 -12.76 3.98
C LYS A 186 3.38 -12.75 3.98
N THR A 187 2.77 -11.58 4.17
CA THR A 187 1.32 -11.40 4.11
C THR A 187 0.82 -11.26 2.67
N TRP A 188 1.35 -10.29 1.91
CA TRP A 188 0.78 -9.94 0.60
C TRP A 188 1.34 -10.74 -0.57
N PHE A 189 2.60 -11.16 -0.51
CA PHE A 189 3.25 -11.87 -1.61
C PHE A 189 2.54 -13.19 -1.98
N PRO A 190 2.15 -14.07 -1.02
CA PRO A 190 1.44 -15.30 -1.36
C PRO A 190 0.05 -15.02 -1.97
N TYR A 191 -0.64 -13.99 -1.47
CA TYR A 191 -1.97 -13.63 -1.96
C TYR A 191 -1.92 -13.10 -3.40
N VAL A 192 -1.01 -12.17 -3.68
CA VAL A 192 -0.80 -11.62 -5.02
C VAL A 192 -0.45 -12.74 -6.03
N ARG A 193 0.47 -13.64 -5.65
CA ARG A 193 0.84 -14.81 -6.45
C ARG A 193 -0.36 -15.71 -6.76
N LYS A 194 -1.20 -15.99 -5.76
CA LYS A 194 -2.42 -16.81 -5.93
C LYS A 194 -3.43 -16.12 -6.84
N MET A 195 -3.60 -14.80 -6.71
CA MET A 195 -4.69 -14.07 -7.37
C MET A 195 -4.45 -13.84 -8.86
N LYS A 196 -3.22 -13.53 -9.30
CA LYS A 196 -2.93 -13.28 -10.72
C LYS A 196 -3.40 -14.41 -11.66
N PRO A 197 -3.00 -15.69 -11.48
CA PRO A 197 -3.44 -16.76 -12.37
C PRO A 197 -4.95 -17.03 -12.27
N LEU A 198 -5.57 -16.81 -11.10
CA LEU A 198 -7.02 -16.95 -10.95
C LEU A 198 -7.78 -15.90 -11.78
N LEU A 199 -7.32 -14.65 -11.76
CA LEU A 199 -7.90 -13.56 -12.55
C LEU A 199 -7.68 -13.79 -14.05
N ASP A 200 -6.50 -14.27 -14.45
CA ASP A 200 -6.19 -14.58 -15.85
C ASP A 200 -7.05 -15.74 -16.39
N SER A 201 -7.25 -16.80 -15.59
CA SER A 201 -8.13 -17.92 -15.94
C SER A 201 -9.56 -17.43 -16.15
N ARG A 202 -10.07 -16.63 -15.21
CA ARG A 202 -11.41 -16.02 -15.29
C ARG A 202 -11.56 -15.13 -16.52
N ALA A 203 -10.58 -14.27 -16.79
CA ALA A 203 -10.58 -13.42 -17.98
C ALA A 203 -10.57 -14.20 -19.30
N SER A 204 -9.99 -15.41 -19.29
CA SER A 204 -9.96 -16.31 -20.45
C SER A 204 -11.28 -17.09 -20.62
N GLU A 205 -11.95 -17.43 -19.52
CA GLU A 205 -13.20 -18.20 -19.52
C GLU A 205 -14.44 -17.33 -19.78
N GLU A 206 -14.48 -16.11 -19.21
CA GLU A 206 -15.64 -15.23 -19.23
C GLU A 206 -15.39 -14.03 -20.16
N ILE A 207 -16.09 -14.02 -21.30
CA ILE A 207 -16.02 -12.91 -22.27
C ILE A 207 -16.48 -11.62 -21.59
N GLY A 208 -15.59 -10.63 -21.54
CA GLY A 208 -15.88 -9.32 -20.97
C GLY A 208 -15.66 -9.20 -19.46
N PHE A 209 -15.01 -10.19 -18.82
CA PHE A 209 -14.61 -10.10 -17.42
C PHE A 209 -13.70 -8.87 -17.18
N PRO A 210 -14.14 -7.86 -16.40
CA PRO A 210 -13.46 -6.58 -16.34
C PRO A 210 -12.34 -6.54 -15.28
N TYR A 211 -12.24 -7.55 -14.43
CA TYR A 211 -11.36 -7.53 -13.27
C TYR A 211 -10.05 -8.26 -13.58
N LYS A 212 -8.99 -7.51 -13.83
CA LYS A 212 -7.66 -8.07 -14.08
C LYS A 212 -6.59 -7.21 -13.45
N MET A 213 -5.46 -7.84 -13.15
CA MET A 213 -4.23 -7.09 -12.90
C MET A 213 -3.62 -6.78 -14.25
N ASP A 214 -3.62 -5.50 -14.62
CA ASP A 214 -2.95 -5.07 -15.85
C ASP A 214 -1.43 -5.15 -15.72
N GLU A 215 -0.75 -4.97 -16.85
CA GLU A 215 0.70 -5.10 -16.93
C GLU A 215 1.41 -4.09 -16.02
N ASP A 216 0.89 -2.85 -15.98
CA ASP A 216 1.47 -1.77 -15.17
C ASP A 216 1.40 -2.10 -13.67
N LEU A 217 0.25 -2.60 -13.19
CA LEU A 217 0.10 -3.06 -11.81
C LEU A 217 1.01 -4.26 -11.52
N CYS A 218 1.14 -5.19 -12.47
CA CYS A 218 2.00 -6.36 -12.30
C CYS A 218 3.47 -5.95 -12.11
N GLN A 219 3.98 -5.11 -13.02
CA GLN A 219 5.35 -4.60 -12.98
C GLN A 219 5.61 -3.75 -11.74
N ALA A 220 4.66 -2.91 -11.32
CA ALA A 220 4.79 -2.10 -10.11
C ALA A 220 4.97 -2.97 -8.86
N ILE A 221 4.17 -4.03 -8.73
CA ILE A 221 4.27 -4.97 -7.60
C ILE A 221 5.59 -5.76 -7.65
N GLU A 222 5.99 -6.26 -8.82
CA GLU A 222 7.27 -6.97 -9.00
C GLU A 222 8.45 -6.09 -8.59
N GLY A 223 8.54 -4.88 -9.16
CA GLY A 223 9.61 -3.93 -8.85
C GLY A 223 9.65 -3.55 -7.37
N ALA A 224 8.49 -3.34 -6.75
CA ALA A 224 8.39 -3.03 -5.33
C ALA A 224 8.84 -4.21 -4.45
N ILE A 225 8.41 -5.44 -4.75
CA ILE A 225 8.79 -6.64 -4.00
C ILE A 225 10.29 -6.93 -4.16
N VAL A 226 10.82 -6.88 -5.39
CA VAL A 226 12.26 -7.06 -5.66
C VAL A 226 13.09 -6.06 -4.87
N SER A 227 12.74 -4.77 -4.95
CA SER A 227 13.44 -3.71 -4.22
C SER A 227 13.39 -3.95 -2.71
N LEU A 228 12.23 -4.33 -2.19
CA LEU A 228 12.04 -4.58 -0.77
C LEU A 228 12.83 -5.81 -0.30
N ILE A 229 12.84 -6.92 -1.04
CA ILE A 229 13.65 -8.11 -0.73
C ILE A 229 15.14 -7.75 -0.67
N LEU A 230 15.65 -7.01 -1.65
CA LEU A 230 17.08 -6.70 -1.75
C LEU A 230 17.63 -5.87 -0.59
N THR A 231 16.75 -5.25 0.19
CA THR A 231 17.07 -4.44 1.36
C THR A 231 16.89 -5.18 2.69
N LEU A 232 16.46 -6.44 2.69
CA LEU A 232 16.33 -7.29 3.88
C LEU A 232 17.69 -7.88 4.31
N PRO A 233 17.82 -8.35 5.56
CA PRO A 233 18.94 -9.21 5.96
C PRO A 233 19.05 -10.47 5.09
N SER A 234 20.28 -10.98 4.89
CA SER A 234 20.54 -12.08 3.96
C SER A 234 19.76 -13.38 4.26
N ASN A 235 19.53 -13.68 5.54
CA ASN A 235 18.75 -14.87 5.96
C ASN A 235 17.27 -14.70 5.60
N ASP A 236 16.70 -13.52 5.84
CA ASP A 236 15.31 -13.24 5.46
C ASP A 236 15.12 -13.27 3.94
N GLN A 237 16.11 -12.78 3.17
CA GLN A 237 16.12 -12.93 1.70
C GLN A 237 16.11 -14.41 1.30
N ALA A 238 16.98 -15.22 1.91
CA ALA A 238 17.09 -16.64 1.62
C ALA A 238 15.78 -17.39 1.87
N ASP A 239 15.11 -17.11 2.99
CA ASP A 239 13.84 -17.75 3.35
C ASP A 239 12.75 -17.44 2.30
N ILE A 240 12.58 -16.16 1.95
CA ILE A 240 11.55 -15.72 0.98
C ILE A 240 11.83 -16.29 -0.42
N LEU A 241 13.09 -16.23 -0.87
CA LEU A 241 13.49 -16.74 -2.17
C LEU A 241 13.38 -18.27 -2.25
N ALA A 242 13.71 -18.99 -1.16
CA ALA A 242 13.54 -20.43 -1.08
C ALA A 242 12.05 -20.83 -1.20
N ASP A 243 11.16 -20.09 -0.55
CA ASP A 243 9.72 -20.33 -0.65
C ASP A 243 9.17 -20.00 -2.05
N TRP A 244 9.69 -18.97 -2.72
CA TRP A 244 9.38 -18.67 -4.12
C TRP A 244 9.82 -19.78 -5.08
N ILE A 245 11.02 -20.33 -4.92
CA ILE A 245 11.51 -21.44 -5.77
C ILE A 245 10.73 -22.73 -5.53
N ARG A 246 10.33 -23.00 -4.27
CA ARG A 246 9.61 -24.22 -3.91
C ARG A 246 8.17 -24.24 -4.42
N SER A 247 7.53 -23.08 -4.58
CA SER A 247 6.22 -23.04 -5.24
C SER A 247 6.39 -23.48 -6.69
N ARG A 248 5.80 -24.62 -7.05
CA ARG A 248 5.90 -25.26 -8.39
C ARG A 248 5.36 -24.40 -9.55
N GLU A 249 4.76 -23.27 -9.23
CA GLU A 249 4.36 -22.22 -10.15
C GLU A 249 5.46 -21.14 -10.14
N VAL A 250 6.55 -21.38 -10.87
CA VAL A 250 7.49 -20.30 -11.22
C VAL A 250 6.74 -19.39 -12.19
N GLY A 251 6.02 -18.44 -11.62
CA GLY A 251 5.25 -17.43 -12.33
C GLY A 251 5.30 -16.13 -11.56
N TYR A 252 4.26 -15.34 -11.71
CA TYR A 252 4.13 -14.03 -11.09
C TYR A 252 4.04 -14.09 -9.56
N PRO A 253 4.67 -13.16 -8.81
CA PRO A 253 5.67 -12.19 -9.25
C PRO A 253 7.02 -12.83 -9.59
N ASP A 254 7.67 -12.39 -10.67
CA ASP A 254 9.03 -12.80 -11.03
C ASP A 254 10.07 -12.17 -10.08
N LEU A 255 10.82 -13.02 -9.36
CA LEU A 255 11.89 -12.59 -8.44
C LEU A 255 13.29 -12.94 -8.96
N SER A 256 13.44 -13.25 -10.25
CA SER A 256 14.72 -13.67 -10.83
C SER A 256 15.84 -12.65 -10.57
N GLU A 257 15.56 -11.35 -10.71
CA GLU A 257 16.53 -10.29 -10.40
C GLU A 257 16.99 -10.33 -8.92
N ALA A 258 16.04 -10.39 -7.99
CA ALA A 258 16.35 -10.44 -6.56
C ALA A 258 17.17 -11.70 -6.22
N PHE A 259 16.82 -12.83 -6.83
CA PHE A 259 17.51 -14.10 -6.66
C PHE A 259 18.95 -14.07 -7.16
N GLU A 260 19.17 -13.52 -8.36
CA GLU A 260 20.51 -13.39 -8.96
C GLU A 260 21.43 -12.52 -8.11
N VAL A 261 20.93 -11.36 -7.68
CA VAL A 261 21.68 -10.43 -6.81
C VAL A 261 22.01 -11.09 -5.46
N TRP A 262 21.06 -11.78 -4.84
CA TRP A 262 21.29 -12.51 -3.59
C TRP A 262 22.34 -13.62 -3.77
N CYS A 263 22.26 -14.40 -4.86
CA CYS A 263 23.23 -15.42 -5.20
C CYS A 263 24.64 -14.84 -5.38
N TYR A 264 24.76 -13.74 -6.12
CA TYR A 264 26.03 -13.04 -6.32
C TYR A 264 26.64 -12.58 -5.00
N ARG A 265 25.85 -11.87 -4.16
CA ARG A 265 26.28 -11.38 -2.83
C ARG A 265 26.75 -12.53 -1.94
N THR A 266 25.99 -13.62 -1.90
CA THR A 266 26.30 -14.81 -1.09
C THR A 266 27.57 -15.53 -1.58
N LYS A 267 27.72 -15.74 -2.90
CA LYS A 267 28.93 -16.35 -3.47
C LYS A 267 30.17 -15.49 -3.21
N SER A 268 30.03 -14.17 -3.38
CA SER A 268 31.10 -13.20 -3.13
C SER A 268 31.52 -13.18 -1.66
N ALA A 269 30.57 -13.22 -0.71
CA ALA A 269 30.86 -13.31 0.72
C ALA A 269 31.58 -14.61 1.09
N LYS A 270 31.14 -15.75 0.53
CA LYS A 270 31.80 -17.05 0.74
C LYS A 270 33.25 -17.06 0.26
N ARG A 271 33.54 -16.45 -0.90
CA ARG A 271 34.91 -16.34 -1.42
C ARG A 271 35.81 -15.55 -0.47
N ARG A 272 35.36 -14.37 -0.02
CA ARG A 272 36.13 -13.54 0.94
C ARG A 272 36.39 -14.26 2.26
N LEU A 273 35.42 -15.05 2.73
CA LEU A 273 35.59 -15.85 3.94
C LEU A 273 36.64 -16.95 3.75
N ALA A 274 36.65 -17.63 2.60
CA ALA A 274 37.65 -18.65 2.29
C ALA A 274 39.06 -18.05 2.19
N GLU A 275 39.21 -16.95 1.45
CA GLU A 275 40.50 -16.22 1.33
C GLU A 275 41.06 -15.80 2.70
N GLY A 276 40.21 -15.23 3.58
CA GLY A 276 40.65 -14.85 4.92
C GLY A 276 41.00 -16.02 5.85
N LEU A 277 40.46 -17.22 5.60
CA LEU A 277 40.83 -18.43 6.35
C LEU A 277 42.17 -19.00 5.87
N ASP A 278 42.42 -18.96 4.56
CA ASP A 278 43.70 -19.39 3.97
C ASP A 278 44.85 -18.50 4.46
N ASP A 279 44.68 -17.17 4.49
CA ASP A 279 45.66 -16.21 5.02
C ASP A 279 46.01 -16.45 6.50
N HIS A 280 45.05 -16.88 7.32
CA HIS A 280 45.29 -17.21 8.73
C HIS A 280 45.97 -18.57 8.93
N SER A 281 45.80 -19.51 7.98
CA SER A 281 46.49 -20.80 8.03
C SER A 281 47.98 -20.66 7.68
N ASP A 282 48.32 -19.84 6.69
CA ASP A 282 49.71 -19.59 6.30
C ASP A 282 50.48 -18.79 7.39
N ALA A 283 49.80 -17.90 8.11
CA ALA A 283 50.36 -17.20 9.26
C ALA A 283 50.62 -18.12 10.46
N ALA A 284 49.83 -19.18 10.66
CA ALA A 284 49.98 -20.13 11.76
C ALA A 284 51.03 -21.21 11.51
N ILE A 285 51.43 -21.45 10.25
CA ILE A 285 52.46 -22.43 9.86
C ILE A 285 53.87 -21.80 9.86
N SER A 286 53.97 -20.47 9.98
CA SER A 286 55.24 -19.72 9.92
C SER A 286 55.88 -19.40 11.29
N THR A 287 55.52 -20.12 12.37
CA THR A 287 56.15 -20.01 13.71
C THR A 287 56.71 -21.34 14.18
#